data_AF-E3QX43-F1
#
_entry.id   AF-E3QX43-F1
#
_cell.length_a   1.000
_cell.length_b   1.000
_cell.length_c   1.000
_cell.angle_alpha   90.00
_cell.angle_beta   90.00
_cell.angle_gamma   90.00
#
_symmetry.space_group_name_H-M   'P 1'
#
loop_
_entity.id
_entity.type
_entity.pdbx_description
1 polymer ?
#
loop_
_entity_poly.entity_id
_entity_poly.type
_entity_poly.pdbx_seq_one_letter_code
_entity_poly.pdbx_strand_id
1 'polypeptide(L)'
;MPLFQASKLPFFLHIAIETASACSFIFNPASQLPDPSPATRLVLQSFGGLLLSTNLVCLAFVARPFDETTRRVAAALAFWHAWPCWRAYVRLARPVVDGTGKDKHKGELVKKTLGGPGVHLAVHVGMFVLFAGAALVG
;
A
#
# COMPACT_ATOMS: atom_id res chain seq x y z
N MET A 1 18.27 23.87 1.04
CA MET A 1 18.39 22.60 0.30
C MET A 1 17.12 22.41 -0.52
N PRO A 2 17.20 21.99 -1.80
CA PRO A 2 15.99 21.82 -2.60
C PRO A 2 15.10 20.72 -1.99
N LEU A 3 13.86 21.07 -1.69
CA LEU A 3 12.84 20.14 -1.15
C LEU A 3 12.49 19.02 -2.14
N PHE A 4 12.64 19.28 -3.43
CA PHE A 4 12.42 18.31 -4.51
C PHE A 4 13.74 17.81 -5.06
N GLN A 5 14.08 16.56 -4.71
CA GLN A 5 15.07 15.74 -5.39
C GLN A 5 14.31 14.57 -6.02
N ALA A 6 14.62 14.20 -7.26
CA ALA A 6 13.94 13.10 -7.95
C ALA A 6 14.02 11.79 -7.16
N SER A 7 15.15 11.50 -6.49
CA SER A 7 15.34 10.34 -5.62
C SER A 7 14.38 10.29 -4.41
N LYS A 8 13.75 11.42 -4.04
CA LYS A 8 12.76 11.50 -2.95
C LYS A 8 11.32 11.35 -3.39
N LEU A 9 11.05 11.39 -4.70
CA LEU A 9 9.71 11.22 -5.26
C LEU A 9 8.96 9.99 -4.70
N PRO A 10 9.56 8.78 -4.58
CA PRO A 10 8.84 7.63 -4.02
C PRO A 10 8.36 7.87 -2.57
N PHE A 11 9.11 8.60 -1.74
CA PHE A 11 8.70 8.88 -0.36
C PHE A 11 7.47 9.80 -0.33
N PHE A 12 7.41 10.82 -1.18
CA PHE A 12 6.23 11.70 -1.30
C PHE A 12 5.00 10.92 -1.78
N LEU A 13 5.16 10.09 -2.81
CA LEU A 13 4.07 9.29 -3.35
C LEU A 13 3.56 8.25 -2.33
N HIS A 14 4.47 7.63 -1.58
CA HIS A 14 4.12 6.69 -0.51
C HIS A 14 3.25 7.38 0.54
N ILE A 15 3.66 8.56 1.02
CA ILE A 15 2.88 9.35 1.99
C ILE A 15 1.47 9.61 1.46
N ALA A 16 1.33 10.08 0.22
CA ALA A 16 0.02 10.41 -0.34
C ALA A 16 -0.89 9.17 -0.50
N ILE A 17 -0.36 8.10 -1.11
CA ILE A 17 -1.12 6.87 -1.41
C ILE A 17 -1.49 6.13 -0.12
N GLU A 18 -0.51 5.92 0.76
CA GLU A 18 -0.71 5.13 1.96
C GLU A 18 -1.50 5.88 3.03
N THR A 19 -1.57 7.22 3.00
CA THR A 19 -2.50 7.97 3.87
C THR A 19 -3.95 7.64 3.52
N ALA A 20 -4.31 7.64 2.22
CA ALA A 20 -5.66 7.28 1.79
C ALA A 20 -5.98 5.81 2.12
N SER A 21 -5.02 4.91 1.88
CA SER A 21 -5.11 3.49 2.25
C SER A 21 -5.31 3.31 3.76
N ALA A 22 -4.47 3.92 4.60
CA ALA A 22 -4.54 3.84 6.05
C ALA A 22 -5.89 4.32 6.59
N CYS A 23 -6.39 5.46 6.09
CA CYS A 23 -7.73 5.94 6.46
C CYS A 23 -8.82 4.92 6.13
N SER A 24 -8.69 4.21 5.00
CA SER A 24 -9.61 3.13 4.63
C SER A 24 -9.56 1.97 5.62
N PHE A 25 -8.36 1.51 6.00
CA PHE A 25 -8.18 0.45 7.00
C PHE A 25 -8.72 0.84 8.39
N ILE A 26 -8.55 2.10 8.79
CA ILE A 26 -8.91 2.57 10.14
C ILE A 26 -10.41 2.85 10.24
N PHE A 27 -10.94 3.63 9.30
CA PHE A 27 -12.30 4.18 9.38
C PHE A 27 -13.33 3.37 8.59
N ASN A 28 -12.90 2.53 7.64
CA ASN A 28 -13.79 1.67 6.86
C ASN A 28 -13.24 0.24 6.64
N PRO A 29 -13.03 -0.56 7.72
CA PRO A 29 -12.45 -1.90 7.61
C PRO A 29 -13.19 -2.85 6.66
N ALA A 30 -14.52 -2.69 6.54
CA ALA A 30 -15.35 -3.50 5.65
C ALA A 30 -14.98 -3.36 4.16
N SER A 31 -14.30 -2.27 3.78
CA SER A 31 -13.75 -2.11 2.44
C SER A 31 -12.58 -3.05 2.15
N GLN A 32 -11.83 -3.46 3.18
CA GLN A 32 -10.67 -4.33 3.06
C GLN A 32 -11.07 -5.81 3.12
N LEU A 33 -12.05 -6.13 3.97
CA LEU A 33 -12.59 -7.46 4.13
C LEU A 33 -14.10 -7.35 4.43
N PRO A 34 -14.99 -7.97 3.63
CA PRO A 34 -16.43 -7.97 3.88
C PRO A 34 -16.78 -8.60 5.24
N ASP A 35 -17.78 -8.02 5.91
CA ASP A 35 -18.31 -8.47 7.21
C ASP A 35 -17.25 -8.92 8.25
N PRO A 36 -16.26 -8.06 8.56
CA PRO A 36 -15.19 -8.45 9.46
C PRO A 36 -15.72 -8.55 10.89
N SER A 37 -15.38 -9.65 11.58
CA SER A 37 -15.65 -9.79 13.02
C SER A 37 -15.05 -8.63 13.83
N PRO A 38 -15.53 -8.34 15.05
CA PRO A 38 -14.95 -7.28 15.89
C PRO A 38 -13.43 -7.42 16.09
N ALA A 39 -12.92 -8.62 16.30
CA ALA A 39 -11.49 -8.88 16.42
C ALA A 39 -10.74 -8.60 15.09
N THR A 40 -11.33 -9.01 13.96
CA THR A 40 -10.76 -8.75 12.64
C THR A 40 -10.72 -7.25 12.32
N ARG A 41 -11.71 -6.46 12.75
CA ARG A 41 -11.70 -5.00 12.60
C ARG A 41 -10.51 -4.37 13.32
N LEU A 42 -10.21 -4.81 14.55
CA LEU A 42 -9.06 -4.32 15.31
C LEU A 42 -7.74 -4.63 14.58
N VAL A 43 -7.60 -5.83 14.02
CA VAL A 43 -6.42 -6.21 13.20
C VAL A 43 -6.29 -5.31 11.97
N LEU A 44 -7.39 -5.04 11.26
CA LEU A 44 -7.39 -4.14 10.10
C LEU A 44 -7.01 -2.70 10.51
N GLN A 45 -7.50 -2.21 11.64
CA GLN A 45 -7.12 -0.91 12.17
C GLN A 45 -5.64 -0.85 12.54
N SER A 46 -5.07 -1.92 13.12
CA SER A 46 -3.63 -2.03 13.37
C SER A 46 -2.82 -2.01 12.07
N PHE A 47 -3.30 -2.63 10.99
CA PHE A 47 -2.66 -2.51 9.67
C PHE A 47 -2.70 -1.07 9.15
N GLY A 48 -3.80 -0.34 9.34
CA GLY A 48 -3.87 1.08 9.03
C GLY A 48 -2.88 1.93 9.84
N GLY A 49 -2.73 1.64 11.13
CA GLY A 49 -1.70 2.26 11.97
C GLY A 49 -0.27 1.96 11.49
N LEU A 50 -0.01 0.73 11.04
CA LEU A 50 1.27 0.34 10.45
C LEU A 50 1.59 1.13 9.17
N LEU A 51 0.59 1.36 8.30
CA LEU A 51 0.75 2.23 7.12
C LEU A 51 1.06 3.68 7.50
N LEU A 52 0.44 4.22 8.55
CA LEU A 52 0.80 5.56 9.03
C LEU A 52 2.22 5.61 9.61
N SER A 53 2.68 4.52 10.24
CA SER A 53 4.06 4.41 10.71
C SER A 53 5.07 4.48 9.56
N THR A 54 4.81 3.82 8.42
CA THR A 54 5.69 3.92 7.24
C THR A 54 5.67 5.32 6.62
N ASN A 55 4.54 6.05 6.72
CA ASN A 55 4.47 7.46 6.34
C ASN A 55 5.31 8.36 7.24
N LEU A 56 5.32 8.12 8.56
CA LEU A 56 6.18 8.87 9.48
C LEU A 56 7.66 8.64 9.18
N VAL A 57 8.05 7.40 8.84
CA VAL A 57 9.39 7.09 8.34
C VAL A 57 9.66 7.91 7.07
N CYS A 58 8.75 7.90 6.09
CA CYS A 58 8.93 8.67 4.87
C CYS A 58 9.07 10.18 5.12
N LEU A 59 8.29 10.76 6.02
CA LEU A 59 8.38 12.18 6.40
C LEU A 59 9.76 12.52 6.97
N ALA A 60 10.30 11.68 7.84
CA ALA A 60 11.64 11.86 8.40
C ALA A 60 12.72 11.87 7.30
N PHE A 61 12.59 11.02 6.29
CA PHE A 61 13.54 10.94 5.16
C PHE A 61 13.34 12.03 4.10
N VAL A 62 12.12 12.54 3.92
CA VAL A 62 11.85 13.72 3.08
C VAL A 62 12.49 14.97 3.68
N ALA A 63 12.42 15.13 5.01
CA ALA A 63 12.89 16.31 5.73
C ALA A 63 14.42 16.43 5.86
N ARG A 64 15.19 15.41 5.45
CA ARG A 64 16.66 15.36 5.58
C ARG A 64 17.35 15.17 4.22
N PRO A 65 18.66 15.43 4.06
CA PRO A 65 19.39 15.13 2.83
C PRO A 65 19.24 13.66 2.40
N PHE A 66 19.24 13.41 1.09
CA PHE A 66 19.29 12.05 0.58
C PHE A 66 20.71 11.49 0.78
N ASP A 67 20.83 10.39 1.51
CA ASP A 67 22.11 9.74 1.85
C ASP A 67 21.99 8.22 1.81
N GLU A 68 23.08 7.53 2.17
CA GLU A 68 23.14 6.06 2.18
C GLU A 68 22.10 5.42 3.11
N THR A 69 21.72 6.10 4.20
CA THR A 69 20.64 5.60 5.07
C THR A 69 19.29 5.69 4.37
N THR A 70 19.04 6.80 3.65
CA THR A 70 17.84 6.95 2.82
C THR A 70 17.74 5.84 1.77
N ARG A 71 18.85 5.44 1.14
CA ARG A 71 18.88 4.33 0.17
C ARG A 71 18.49 2.99 0.79
N ARG A 72 18.98 2.69 2.00
CA ARG A 72 18.63 1.46 2.72
C ARG A 72 17.16 1.44 3.13
N VAL A 73 16.62 2.57 3.55
CA VAL A 73 15.20 2.69 3.86
C VAL A 73 14.34 2.59 2.59
N ALA A 74 14.79 3.14 1.47
CA ALA A 74 14.14 2.93 0.18
C ALA A 74 14.10 1.43 -0.19
N ALA A 75 15.19 0.68 0.01
CA ALA A 75 15.21 -0.76 -0.22
C ALA A 75 14.22 -1.51 0.69
N ALA A 76 14.13 -1.13 1.97
CA ALA A 76 13.16 -1.71 2.89
C ALA A 76 11.70 -1.42 2.48
N LEU A 77 11.42 -0.20 2.02
CA LEU A 77 10.10 0.19 1.51
C LEU A 77 9.78 -0.47 0.15
N ALA A 78 10.79 -0.76 -0.67
CA ALA A 78 10.61 -1.60 -1.85
C ALA A 78 10.14 -3.00 -1.44
N PHE A 79 10.82 -3.63 -0.47
CA PHE A 79 10.40 -4.93 0.06
C PHE A 79 8.99 -4.90 0.68
N TRP A 80 8.63 -3.82 1.39
CA TRP A 80 7.27 -3.62 1.89
C TRP A 80 6.22 -3.75 0.77
N HIS A 81 6.45 -3.13 -0.38
CA HIS A 81 5.53 -3.17 -1.51
C HIS A 81 5.44 -4.53 -2.22
N ALA A 82 6.34 -5.48 -1.94
CA ALA A 82 6.20 -6.85 -2.45
C ALA A 82 4.95 -7.56 -1.89
N TRP A 83 4.55 -7.27 -0.65
CA TRP A 83 3.43 -7.94 0.01
C TRP A 83 2.05 -7.51 -0.51
N PRO A 84 1.76 -6.20 -0.69
CA PRO A 84 0.56 -5.76 -1.42
C PRO A 84 0.51 -6.26 -2.86
N CYS A 85 1.65 -6.33 -3.57
CA CYS A 85 1.73 -6.93 -4.90
C CYS A 85 1.33 -8.40 -4.89
N TRP A 86 1.90 -9.19 -3.97
CA TRP A 86 1.53 -10.60 -3.81
C TRP A 86 0.04 -10.76 -3.51
N ARG A 87 -0.49 -9.98 -2.55
CA ARG A 87 -1.92 -9.99 -2.21
C ARG A 87 -2.80 -9.70 -3.43
N ALA A 88 -2.47 -8.67 -4.21
CA ALA A 88 -3.24 -8.32 -5.40
C ALA A 88 -3.14 -9.38 -6.50
N TYR A 89 -1.94 -9.93 -6.72
CA TYR A 89 -1.72 -11.02 -7.64
C TYR A 89 -2.54 -12.26 -7.28
N VAL A 90 -2.55 -12.67 -6.01
CA VAL A 90 -3.35 -13.83 -5.55
C VAL A 90 -4.84 -13.61 -5.82
N ARG A 91 -5.37 -12.40 -5.58
CA ARG A 91 -6.78 -12.07 -5.85
C ARG A 91 -7.12 -12.10 -7.34
N LEU A 92 -6.20 -11.68 -8.20
CA LEU A 92 -6.35 -11.76 -9.66
C LEU A 92 -6.27 -13.22 -10.15
N ALA A 93 -5.31 -13.99 -9.65
CA ALA A 93 -5.08 -15.37 -10.06
C ALA A 93 -6.11 -16.35 -9.48
N ARG A 94 -6.74 -16.02 -8.34
CA ARG A 94 -7.69 -16.86 -7.62
C ARG A 94 -8.92 -16.04 -7.18
N PRO A 95 -9.85 -15.70 -8.11
CA PRO A 95 -11.02 -14.88 -7.79
C PRO A 95 -11.93 -15.46 -6.69
N VAL A 96 -11.86 -16.77 -6.45
CA VAL A 96 -12.55 -17.45 -5.34
C VAL A 96 -12.16 -16.90 -3.96
N VAL A 97 -10.94 -16.35 -3.82
CA VAL A 97 -10.46 -15.72 -2.57
C VAL A 97 -11.30 -14.50 -2.21
N ASP A 98 -11.81 -13.79 -3.22
CA ASP A 98 -12.71 -12.64 -3.04
C ASP A 98 -14.19 -13.09 -2.94
N GLY A 99 -14.48 -14.38 -2.79
CA GLY A 99 -15.84 -14.93 -2.77
C GLY A 99 -16.55 -14.92 -4.13
N THR A 100 -15.84 -14.57 -5.21
CA THR A 100 -16.40 -14.44 -6.57
C THR A 100 -16.36 -15.73 -7.40
N GLY A 101 -16.28 -16.90 -6.75
CA GLY A 101 -16.27 -18.19 -7.44
C GLY A 101 -17.65 -18.54 -8.00
N LYS A 102 -17.72 -18.81 -9.32
CA LYS A 102 -18.77 -19.42 -10.18
C LYS A 102 -20.27 -19.17 -9.96
N ASP A 103 -20.73 -18.63 -8.85
CA ASP A 103 -22.13 -18.25 -8.63
C ASP A 103 -22.31 -16.78 -9.00
N LYS A 104 -22.65 -16.55 -10.27
CA LYS A 104 -22.97 -15.22 -10.84
C LYS A 104 -24.24 -14.56 -10.25
N HIS A 105 -24.84 -15.13 -9.20
CA HIS A 105 -26.08 -14.68 -8.58
C HIS A 105 -25.86 -14.28 -7.13
N LYS A 106 -25.22 -13.12 -6.91
CA LYS A 106 -25.53 -12.19 -5.81
C LYS A 106 -24.70 -10.94 -6.05
N GLY A 107 -25.29 -10.03 -6.81
CA GLY A 107 -24.81 -8.66 -6.93
C GLY A 107 -25.06 -7.92 -5.62
N GLU A 108 -24.20 -8.12 -4.64
CA GLU A 108 -23.90 -7.04 -3.72
C GLU A 108 -22.65 -6.35 -4.22
N LEU A 109 -22.84 -5.11 -4.66
CA LEU A 109 -21.79 -4.15 -4.95
C LEU A 109 -21.01 -3.91 -3.66
N VAL A 110 -20.08 -4.83 -3.34
CA VAL A 110 -18.97 -4.52 -2.45
C VAL A 110 -18.33 -3.29 -3.05
N LYS A 111 -18.46 -2.14 -2.38
CA LYS A 111 -17.80 -0.89 -2.75
C LYS A 111 -16.31 -1.20 -2.82
N LYS A 112 -15.82 -1.48 -4.03
CA LYS A 112 -14.43 -1.78 -4.29
C LYS A 112 -13.64 -0.60 -3.72
N THR A 113 -12.70 -0.89 -2.80
CA THR A 113 -11.63 0.04 -2.43
C THR A 113 -11.08 0.70 -3.70
N LEU A 114 -10.71 1.98 -3.62
CA LEU A 114 -10.22 2.84 -4.71
C LEU A 114 -9.42 2.08 -5.81
N GLY A 115 -10.13 1.47 -6.77
CA GLY A 115 -9.56 0.57 -7.78
C GLY A 115 -9.60 -0.93 -7.42
N GLY A 116 -9.99 -1.78 -8.39
CA GLY A 116 -9.97 -3.24 -8.24
C GLY A 116 -8.53 -3.81 -8.11
N PRO A 117 -8.39 -5.14 -7.91
CA PRO A 117 -7.09 -5.78 -7.68
C PRO A 117 -6.00 -5.45 -8.73
N GLY A 118 -6.39 -5.23 -9.99
CA GLY A 118 -5.45 -4.82 -11.05
C GLY A 118 -4.85 -3.43 -10.85
N VAL A 119 -5.67 -2.44 -10.48
CA VAL A 119 -5.20 -1.07 -10.19
C VAL A 119 -4.29 -1.09 -8.96
N HIS A 120 -4.70 -1.83 -7.93
CA HIS A 120 -3.93 -2.00 -6.71
C HIS A 120 -2.54 -2.61 -7.00
N LEU A 121 -2.49 -3.65 -7.85
CA LEU A 121 -1.22 -4.24 -8.29
C LEU A 121 -0.36 -3.21 -9.04
N ALA A 122 -0.92 -2.49 -10.00
CA ALA A 122 -0.19 -1.51 -10.80
C ALA A 122 0.44 -0.40 -9.93
N VAL A 123 -0.33 0.13 -8.96
CA VAL A 123 0.16 1.15 -8.03
C VAL A 123 1.33 0.62 -7.20
N HIS A 124 1.20 -0.58 -6.60
CA HIS A 124 2.27 -1.12 -5.76
C HIS A 124 3.49 -1.60 -6.54
N VAL A 125 3.33 -2.09 -7.78
CA VAL A 125 4.46 -2.37 -8.67
C VAL A 125 5.18 -1.07 -9.04
N GLY A 126 4.44 0.00 -9.35
CA GLY A 126 5.02 1.31 -9.60
C GLY A 126 5.82 1.83 -8.39
N MET A 127 5.25 1.74 -7.19
CA MET A 127 5.94 2.10 -5.95
C MET A 127 7.17 1.23 -5.68
N PHE A 128 7.08 -0.09 -5.92
CA PHE A 128 8.22 -1.01 -5.82
C PHE A 128 9.36 -0.57 -6.73
N VAL A 129 9.07 -0.30 -8.01
CA VAL A 129 10.07 0.11 -9.00
C VAL A 129 10.70 1.46 -8.62
N LEU A 130 9.91 2.43 -8.16
CA LEU A 130 10.43 3.73 -7.75
C LEU A 130 11.33 3.64 -6.51
N PHE A 131 10.94 2.87 -5.49
CA PHE A 131 11.78 2.66 -4.30
C PHE A 131 13.03 1.83 -4.59
N ALA A 132 12.93 0.79 -5.43
CA ALA A 132 14.09 0.03 -5.88
C ALA A 132 15.05 0.92 -6.69
N GLY A 133 14.53 1.79 -7.54
CA GLY A 133 15.32 2.79 -8.26
C GLY A 133 16.03 3.75 -7.29
N ALA A 134 15.31 4.34 -6.34
CA ALA A 134 15.92 5.22 -5.34
C ALA A 134 16.99 4.49 -4.49
N ALA A 135 16.81 3.21 -4.20
CA ALA A 135 17.81 2.42 -3.49
C ALA A 135 19.08 2.18 -4.34
N LEU A 136 18.91 1.85 -5.62
CA LEU A 136 20.01 1.44 -6.49
C LEU A 136 20.79 2.62 -7.09
N VAL A 137 20.09 3.65 -7.56
CA VAL A 137 20.69 4.75 -8.37
C VAL A 137 20.49 6.14 -7.77
N GLY A 138 19.79 6.24 -6.62
CA GLY A 138 19.39 7.50 -6.00
C GLY A 138 20.47 8.26 -5.26
#